data_AF-A0AAV7QLQ7-F1
#
_entry.id   AF-A0AAV7QLQ7-F1
#
_cell.length_a   1.000
_cell.length_b   1.000
_cell.length_c   1.000
_cell.angle_alpha   90.00
_cell.angle_beta   90.00
_cell.angle_gamma   90.00
#
_symmetry.space_group_name_H-M   'P 1'
#
loop_
_entity.id
_entity.type
_entity.pdbx_description
1 polymer ?
#
loop_
_entity_poly.entity_id
_entity_poly.type
_entity_poly.pdbx_seq_one_letter_code
_entity_poly.pdbx_strand_id
1 'polypeptide(L)'
;MDRMSERLDKQAERLDQTERRVSTVEDGQTALAAGQLKVSTELGTLRHKMDDLESRSRRNNLHIVGIAEFTSIANMENFIENLLIQLLGRDTFSAIFVVAPPRPSIRKRLQLLEGELSQLEQEHCDTADVRILGHIRAKLQEFQETVLSEIQHMGKYAVARAYGEGNRPGRVLANLICPSRSANLINNAVAADGSVTGDPERVATRFHECYQTLYTTKGDPDPNAIGDYLTHIVLPKLSDDDRKALGAPFTLGEIAKALGGGGEGTAKVTHLDNDKIALTHCLADLGFSQTVTEPTQQ
;
A
#
# COMPACT_ATOMS: atom_id res chain seq x y z
N MET A 1 -35.46 44.14 -65.14
CA MET A 1 -35.34 42.83 -64.47
C MET A 1 -33.88 42.49 -64.19
N ASP A 2 -32.96 42.65 -65.16
CA ASP A 2 -31.52 42.31 -65.00
C ASP A 2 -30.79 42.94 -63.80
N ARG A 3 -30.99 44.23 -63.51
CA ARG A 3 -30.32 44.88 -62.34
C ARG A 3 -30.75 44.31 -60.99
N MET A 4 -31.95 43.72 -60.92
CA MET A 4 -32.45 43.11 -59.70
C MET A 4 -31.86 41.71 -59.53
N SER A 5 -31.74 40.95 -60.64
CA SER A 5 -31.03 39.67 -60.68
C SER A 5 -29.57 39.83 -60.27
N GLU A 6 -28.85 40.78 -60.86
CA GLU A 6 -27.42 41.01 -60.55
C GLU A 6 -27.18 41.38 -59.07
N ARG A 7 -28.14 42.08 -58.44
CA ARG A 7 -28.06 42.39 -57.00
C ARG A 7 -28.32 41.16 -56.14
N LEU A 8 -29.27 40.32 -56.53
CA LEU A 8 -29.56 39.06 -55.85
C LEU A 8 -28.37 38.10 -55.96
N ASP A 9 -27.73 38.01 -57.13
CA ASP A 9 -26.56 37.16 -57.35
C ASP A 9 -25.36 37.61 -56.48
N LYS A 10 -25.09 38.93 -56.41
CA LYS A 10 -24.06 39.47 -55.51
C LYS A 10 -24.39 39.29 -54.04
N GLN A 11 -25.68 39.30 -53.68
CA GLN A 11 -26.10 39.00 -52.32
C GLN A 11 -25.91 37.52 -51.99
N ALA A 12 -26.25 36.62 -52.91
CA ALA A 12 -26.04 35.19 -52.75
C ALA A 12 -24.54 34.85 -52.58
N GLU A 13 -23.66 35.43 -53.41
CA GLU A 13 -22.22 35.19 -53.31
C GLU A 13 -21.63 35.70 -51.98
N ARG A 14 -22.09 36.87 -51.49
CA ARG A 14 -21.70 37.37 -50.18
C ARG A 14 -22.24 36.50 -49.05
N LEU A 15 -23.44 35.95 -49.22
CA LEU A 15 -24.08 35.08 -48.23
C LEU A 15 -23.33 33.75 -48.13
N ASP A 16 -22.99 33.12 -49.25
CA ASP A 16 -22.13 31.93 -49.33
C ASP A 16 -20.76 32.17 -48.69
N GLN A 17 -20.15 33.32 -48.96
CA GLN A 17 -18.86 33.68 -48.36
C GLN A 17 -18.97 33.86 -46.84
N THR A 18 -20.05 34.48 -46.36
CA THR A 18 -20.29 34.62 -44.93
C THR A 18 -20.57 33.27 -44.26
N GLU A 19 -21.33 32.39 -44.90
CA GLU A 19 -21.66 31.06 -44.40
C GLU A 19 -20.40 30.19 -44.23
N ARG A 20 -19.52 30.17 -45.23
CA ARG A 20 -18.24 29.44 -45.14
C ARG A 20 -17.33 29.98 -44.03
N ARG A 21 -17.30 31.30 -43.85
CA ARG A 21 -16.53 31.92 -42.77
C ARG A 21 -17.10 31.58 -41.40
N VAL A 22 -18.42 31.57 -41.26
CA VAL A 22 -19.10 31.18 -40.01
C VAL A 22 -18.80 29.73 -39.70
N SER A 23 -18.95 28.81 -40.66
CA SER A 23 -18.61 27.39 -40.48
C SER A 23 -17.16 27.19 -40.04
N THR A 24 -16.20 27.89 -40.67
CA THR A 24 -14.78 27.76 -40.27
C THR A 24 -14.53 28.28 -38.85
N VAL A 25 -15.22 29.35 -38.44
CA VAL A 25 -15.11 29.91 -37.09
C VAL A 25 -15.76 28.99 -36.05
N GLU A 26 -16.92 28.41 -36.37
CA GLU A 26 -17.62 27.45 -35.50
C GLU A 26 -16.81 26.16 -35.31
N ASP A 27 -16.19 25.64 -36.37
CA ASP A 27 -15.26 24.52 -36.30
C ASP A 27 -14.03 24.86 -35.44
N GLY A 28 -13.48 26.07 -35.59
CA GLY A 28 -12.39 26.55 -34.74
C GLY A 28 -12.79 26.69 -33.27
N GLN A 29 -14.00 27.17 -33.00
CA GLN A 29 -14.52 27.37 -31.66
C GLN A 29 -14.80 26.04 -30.95
N THR A 30 -15.34 25.04 -31.66
CA THR A 30 -15.55 23.70 -31.11
C THR A 30 -14.22 23.00 -30.81
N ALA A 31 -13.22 23.12 -31.69
CA ALA A 31 -11.88 22.59 -31.45
C ALA A 31 -11.19 23.27 -30.24
N LEU A 32 -11.33 24.59 -30.10
CA LEU A 32 -10.77 25.33 -28.97
C LEU A 32 -11.45 24.93 -27.65
N ALA A 33 -12.78 24.78 -27.64
CA ALA A 33 -13.53 24.34 -26.47
C ALA A 33 -13.12 22.92 -26.03
N ALA A 34 -12.90 22.01 -26.99
CA ALA A 34 -12.40 20.67 -26.70
C ALA A 34 -10.98 20.71 -26.08
N GLY A 35 -10.10 21.58 -26.60
CA GLY A 35 -8.77 21.81 -26.03
C GLY A 35 -8.82 22.36 -24.60
N GLN A 36 -9.70 23.34 -24.34
CA GLN A 36 -9.91 23.89 -23.01
C GLN A 36 -10.39 22.86 -22.01
N LEU A 37 -11.33 21.99 -22.41
CA LEU A 37 -11.80 20.90 -21.57
C LEU A 37 -10.65 19.95 -21.22
N LYS A 38 -9.84 19.56 -22.21
CA LYS A 38 -8.68 18.68 -22.01
C LYS A 38 -7.69 19.28 -21.01
N VAL A 39 -7.29 20.54 -21.20
CA VAL A 39 -6.38 21.24 -20.29
C VAL A 39 -6.97 21.35 -18.88
N SER A 40 -8.26 21.64 -18.77
CA SER A 40 -8.95 21.72 -17.47
C SER A 40 -8.93 20.37 -16.74
N THR A 41 -9.21 19.26 -17.46
CA THR A 41 -9.13 17.92 -16.88
C THR A 41 -7.71 17.56 -16.45
N GLU A 42 -6.70 17.88 -17.26
CA GLU A 42 -5.29 17.64 -16.94
C GLU A 42 -4.86 18.44 -15.71
N LEU A 43 -5.22 19.73 -15.61
CA LEU A 43 -4.99 20.55 -14.43
C LEU A 43 -5.67 19.98 -13.18
N GLY A 44 -6.90 19.47 -13.30
CA GLY A 44 -7.58 18.79 -12.21
C GLY A 44 -6.82 17.56 -11.72
N THR A 45 -6.34 16.72 -12.64
CA THR A 45 -5.53 15.55 -12.28
C THR A 45 -4.19 15.93 -11.65
N LEU A 46 -3.53 16.98 -12.15
CA LEU A 46 -2.27 17.47 -11.59
C LEU A 46 -2.47 18.02 -10.19
N ARG A 47 -3.55 18.77 -9.97
CA ARG A 47 -3.92 19.30 -8.66
C ARG A 47 -4.15 18.19 -7.66
N HIS A 48 -4.94 17.17 -8.01
CA HIS A 48 -5.15 16.01 -7.14
C HIS A 48 -3.85 15.25 -6.84
N LYS A 49 -2.93 15.14 -7.81
CA LYS A 49 -1.61 14.55 -7.56
C LYS A 49 -0.76 15.41 -6.63
N MET A 50 -0.79 16.73 -6.78
CA MET A 50 -0.09 17.67 -5.90
C MET A 50 -0.63 17.58 -4.47
N ASP A 51 -1.96 17.60 -4.32
CA ASP A 51 -2.63 17.47 -3.02
C ASP A 51 -2.34 16.11 -2.36
N ASP A 52 -2.32 15.01 -3.13
CA ASP A 52 -1.91 13.69 -2.64
C ASP A 52 -0.43 13.70 -2.21
N LEU A 53 0.48 14.24 -3.01
CA LEU A 53 1.90 14.32 -2.65
C LEU A 53 2.14 15.17 -1.41
N GLU A 54 1.47 16.32 -1.30
CA GLU A 54 1.56 17.22 -0.15
C GLU A 54 1.00 16.55 1.11
N SER A 55 -0.19 15.95 1.00
CA SER A 55 -0.79 15.17 2.08
C SER A 55 0.14 14.02 2.48
N ARG A 56 0.71 13.29 1.52
CA ARG A 56 1.60 12.15 1.77
C ARG A 56 2.94 12.53 2.39
N SER A 57 3.40 13.75 2.16
CA SER A 57 4.59 14.34 2.79
C SER A 57 4.28 14.76 4.23
N ARG A 58 3.08 15.30 4.48
CA ARG A 58 2.63 15.76 5.80
C ARG A 58 1.90 14.71 6.65
N ARG A 59 1.66 13.50 6.12
CA ARG A 59 0.92 12.42 6.81
C ARG A 59 1.44 12.10 8.22
N ASN A 60 2.73 12.31 8.47
CA ASN A 60 3.34 12.05 9.78
C ASN A 60 3.67 13.33 10.56
N ASN A 61 3.22 14.50 10.08
CA ASN A 61 3.44 15.78 10.73
C ASN A 61 2.16 16.21 11.46
N LEU A 62 2.26 16.42 12.77
CA LEU A 62 1.18 16.99 13.56
C LEU A 62 1.35 18.51 13.62
N HIS A 63 0.37 19.25 13.09
CA HIS A 63 0.32 20.71 13.22
C HIS A 63 -0.55 21.10 14.42
N ILE A 64 0.08 21.62 15.47
CA ILE A 64 -0.62 22.16 16.65
C ILE A 64 -0.70 23.68 16.47
N VAL A 65 -1.91 24.21 16.33
CA VAL A 65 -2.17 25.64 16.10
C VAL A 65 -2.79 26.24 17.36
N GLY A 66 -2.44 27.49 17.70
CA GLY A 66 -2.97 28.19 18.87
C GLY A 66 -2.14 28.07 20.16
N ILE A 67 -0.89 27.62 20.07
CA ILE A 67 0.05 27.69 21.19
C ILE A 67 0.48 29.15 21.38
N ALA A 68 0.41 29.66 22.61
CA ALA A 68 0.85 31.02 22.93
C ALA A 68 2.36 31.17 22.67
N GLU A 69 2.71 32.23 21.93
CA GLU A 69 4.06 32.47 21.39
C GLU A 69 5.16 32.69 22.47
N PHE A 70 4.78 32.90 23.73
CA PHE A 70 5.71 33.16 24.85
C PHE A 70 6.19 31.90 25.59
N THR A 71 5.76 30.72 25.15
CA THR A 71 6.23 29.45 25.74
C THR A 71 7.62 29.16 25.20
N SER A 72 8.65 29.46 25.98
CA SER A 72 10.06 29.33 25.58
C SER A 72 10.30 27.99 24.88
N ILE A 73 10.79 28.07 23.63
CA ILE A 73 11.13 26.96 22.75
C ILE A 73 12.02 25.92 23.46
N ALA A 74 12.78 26.36 24.47
CA ALA A 74 13.63 25.52 25.31
C ALA A 74 12.87 24.40 26.07
N ASN A 75 11.57 24.55 26.33
CA ASN A 75 10.75 23.59 27.09
C ASN A 75 9.59 23.01 26.27
N MET A 76 9.65 23.10 24.94
CA MET A 76 8.56 22.67 24.06
C MET A 76 8.28 21.16 24.17
N GLU A 77 9.30 20.35 24.47
CA GLU A 77 9.18 18.91 24.68
C GLU A 77 8.29 18.59 25.88
N ASN A 78 8.64 19.12 27.06
CA ASN A 78 7.86 18.96 28.28
C ASN A 78 6.45 19.52 28.12
N PHE A 79 6.29 20.63 27.39
CA PHE A 79 4.98 21.19 27.12
C PHE A 79 4.13 20.26 26.26
N ILE A 80 4.67 19.74 25.15
CA ILE A 80 3.96 18.82 24.25
C ILE A 80 3.65 17.50 24.97
N GLU A 81 4.58 16.97 25.74
CA GLU A 81 4.36 15.77 26.56
C GLU A 81 3.21 15.97 27.55
N ASN A 82 3.23 17.08 28.32
CA ASN A 82 2.16 17.39 29.26
C ASN A 82 0.82 17.64 28.54
N LEU A 83 0.82 18.33 27.40
CA LEU A 83 -0.36 18.58 26.57
C LEU A 83 -0.97 17.27 26.08
N LEU A 84 -0.15 16.36 25.55
CA LEU A 84 -0.62 15.07 25.03
C LEU A 84 -1.10 14.15 26.15
N ILE A 85 -0.41 14.15 27.30
CA ILE A 85 -0.87 13.43 28.50
C ILE A 85 -2.21 13.97 28.99
N GLN A 86 -2.40 15.30 28.98
CA GLN A 86 -3.65 15.93 29.37
C GLN A 86 -4.79 15.62 28.39
N LEU A 87 -4.51 15.56 27.09
CA LEU A 87 -5.52 15.33 26.05
C LEU A 87 -5.90 13.86 25.86
N LEU A 88 -4.91 12.96 25.88
CA LEU A 88 -5.10 11.54 25.57
C LEU A 88 -5.02 10.62 26.78
N GLY A 89 -4.65 11.12 27.97
CA GLY A 89 -4.51 10.34 29.19
C GLY A 89 -3.13 9.65 29.32
N ARG A 90 -2.69 9.45 30.57
CA ARG A 90 -1.38 8.82 30.89
C ARG A 90 -1.30 7.36 30.43
N ASP A 91 -2.42 6.66 30.37
CA ASP A 91 -2.46 5.22 30.10
C ASP A 91 -2.22 4.88 28.62
N THR A 92 -2.33 5.89 27.75
CA THR A 92 -2.25 5.75 26.30
C THR A 92 -0.81 5.80 25.78
N PHE A 93 0.13 6.35 26.56
CA PHE A 93 1.54 6.50 26.18
C PHE A 93 2.43 5.64 27.07
N SER A 94 2.51 4.34 26.77
CA SER A 94 3.48 3.43 27.40
C SER A 94 4.85 3.53 26.71
N ALA A 95 5.82 4.09 27.44
CA ALA A 95 7.28 3.91 27.34
C ALA A 95 8.06 4.33 26.08
N ILE A 96 7.44 4.66 24.93
CA ILE A 96 8.19 5.12 23.74
C ILE A 96 7.51 6.35 23.13
N PHE A 97 7.63 7.49 23.80
CA PHE A 97 7.40 8.79 23.20
C PHE A 97 8.72 9.55 23.25
N VAL A 98 9.36 9.75 22.09
CA VAL A 98 10.59 10.52 21.97
C VAL A 98 10.25 11.76 21.17
N VAL A 99 10.04 12.89 21.86
CA VAL A 99 10.10 14.19 21.20
C VAL A 99 11.58 14.43 20.92
N ALA A 100 11.97 14.42 19.64
CA ALA A 100 13.35 14.73 19.29
C ALA A 100 13.56 16.25 19.39
N PRO A 101 14.56 16.73 20.14
CA PRO A 101 14.84 18.17 20.22
C PRO A 101 15.16 18.75 18.85
N PRO A 102 14.92 20.06 18.65
CA PRO A 102 15.53 20.77 17.55
C PRO A 102 17.04 20.58 17.64
N ARG A 103 17.63 19.91 16.64
CA ARG A 103 19.04 19.53 16.68
C ARG A 103 19.90 20.79 16.89
N PRO A 104 20.78 20.82 17.91
CA PRO A 104 21.75 21.90 18.01
C PRO A 104 22.60 21.90 16.75
N SER A 105 23.00 23.10 16.31
CA SER A 105 23.85 23.27 15.13
C SER A 105 25.10 22.39 15.25
N ILE A 106 25.17 21.33 14.45
CA ILE A 106 26.31 20.39 14.40
C ILE A 106 27.59 21.15 14.05
N ARG A 107 27.48 22.21 13.26
CA ARG A 107 28.58 23.14 12.98
C ARG A 107 29.17 23.74 14.24
N LYS A 108 28.35 24.12 15.23
CA LYS A 108 28.84 24.65 16.52
C LYS A 108 29.59 23.59 17.32
N ARG A 109 29.12 22.33 17.29
CA ARG A 109 29.80 21.22 17.98
C ARG A 109 31.15 20.89 17.34
N LEU A 110 31.22 20.87 16.01
CA LEU A 110 32.48 20.66 15.29
C LEU A 110 33.47 21.79 15.55
N GLN A 111 33.03 23.05 15.53
CA GLN A 111 33.89 24.20 15.86
C GLN A 111 34.44 24.14 17.30
N LEU A 112 33.63 23.69 18.26
CA LEU A 112 34.08 23.51 19.64
C LEU A 112 35.16 22.42 19.72
N LEU A 113 34.91 21.27 19.10
CA LEU A 113 35.85 20.13 19.09
C LEU A 113 37.15 20.46 18.36
N GLU A 114 37.10 21.22 17.27
CA GLU A 114 38.28 21.74 16.57
C GLU A 114 39.11 22.67 17.48
N GLY A 115 38.44 23.57 18.21
CA GLY A 115 39.11 24.46 19.17
C GLY A 115 39.78 23.71 20.33
N GLU A 116 39.10 22.71 20.88
CA GLU A 116 39.64 21.83 21.93
C GLU A 116 40.84 21.01 21.42
N LEU A 117 40.78 20.49 20.19
CA LEU A 117 41.88 19.76 19.55
C LEU A 117 43.09 20.66 19.33
N SER A 118 42.89 21.88 18.82
CA SER A 118 44.00 22.85 18.65
C SER A 118 44.68 23.21 19.97
N GLN A 119 43.92 23.31 21.06
CA GLN A 119 44.49 23.57 22.39
C GLN A 119 45.31 22.38 22.90
N LEU A 120 44.77 21.16 22.81
CA LEU A 120 45.48 19.96 23.25
C LEU A 120 46.73 19.66 22.41
N GLU A 121 46.69 19.93 21.10
CA GLU A 121 47.85 19.82 20.22
C GLU A 121 48.94 20.83 20.61
N GLN A 122 48.57 22.06 20.94
CA GLN A 122 49.49 23.08 21.41
C GLN A 122 50.12 22.69 22.76
N GLU A 123 49.32 22.25 23.72
CA GLU A 123 49.79 21.77 25.02
C GLU A 123 50.71 20.55 24.88
N HIS A 124 50.44 19.66 23.93
CA HIS A 124 51.30 18.51 23.64
C HIS A 124 52.62 18.93 23.00
N CYS A 125 52.62 19.92 22.10
CA CYS A 125 53.85 20.50 21.54
C CYS A 125 54.73 21.12 22.64
N ASP A 126 54.13 21.75 23.66
CA ASP A 126 54.85 22.43 24.72
C ASP A 126 55.37 21.48 25.82
N THR A 127 54.65 20.40 26.12
CA THR A 127 54.96 19.49 27.26
C THR A 127 55.43 18.09 26.86
N ALA A 128 55.22 17.66 25.63
CA ALA A 128 55.54 16.32 25.09
C ALA A 128 55.00 15.14 25.95
N ASP A 129 53.87 15.31 26.64
CA ASP A 129 53.29 14.29 27.51
C ASP A 129 52.43 13.26 26.74
N VAL A 130 52.65 11.97 27.04
CA VAL A 130 51.95 10.82 26.45
C VAL A 130 50.46 10.79 26.84
N ARG A 131 50.10 11.36 28.00
CA ARG A 131 48.70 11.41 28.46
C ARG A 131 47.83 12.32 27.59
N ILE A 132 48.39 13.45 27.17
CA ILE A 132 47.71 14.42 26.28
C ILE A 132 47.45 13.79 24.92
N LEU A 133 48.38 12.96 24.42
CA LEU A 133 48.20 12.19 23.19
C LEU A 133 47.00 11.22 23.26
N GLY A 134 46.75 10.65 24.46
CA GLY A 134 45.53 9.88 24.73
C GLY A 134 44.25 10.72 24.66
N HIS A 135 44.27 11.93 25.21
CA HIS A 135 43.15 12.87 25.13
C HIS A 135 42.88 13.35 23.70
N ILE A 136 43.93 13.65 22.92
CA ILE A 136 43.82 13.98 21.49
C ILE A 136 43.15 12.84 20.73
N ARG A 137 43.58 11.60 20.95
CA ARG A 137 42.98 10.42 20.29
C ARG A 137 41.49 10.26 20.65
N ALA A 138 41.13 10.45 21.90
CA ALA A 138 39.74 10.38 22.35
C ALA A 138 38.89 11.49 21.71
N LYS A 139 39.41 12.71 21.61
CA LYS A 139 38.73 13.83 20.97
C LYS A 139 38.60 13.69 19.46
N LEU A 140 39.61 13.12 18.80
CA LEU A 140 39.52 12.73 17.39
C LEU A 140 38.44 11.67 17.15
N GLN A 141 38.31 10.68 18.04
CA GLN A 141 37.23 9.70 17.97
C GLN A 141 35.86 10.37 18.11
N GLU A 142 35.70 11.29 19.07
CA GLU A 142 34.46 12.05 19.26
C GLU A 142 34.10 12.91 18.03
N PHE A 143 35.10 13.52 17.39
CA PHE A 143 34.93 14.26 16.14
C PHE A 143 34.46 13.35 15.00
N GLN A 144 35.11 12.19 14.83
CA GLN A 144 34.74 11.20 13.82
C GLN A 144 33.32 10.66 14.03
N GLU A 145 32.95 10.34 15.27
CA GLU A 145 31.60 9.86 15.62
C GLU A 145 30.53 10.91 15.30
N THR A 146 30.81 12.19 15.57
CA THR A 146 29.90 13.30 15.26
C THR A 146 29.68 13.43 13.75
N VAL A 147 30.74 13.36 12.95
CA VAL A 147 30.66 13.40 11.48
C VAL A 147 29.95 12.18 10.92
N LEU A 148 30.25 10.98 11.42
CA LEU A 148 29.62 9.73 10.99
C LEU A 148 28.11 9.74 11.29
N SER A 149 27.72 10.19 12.47
CA SER A 149 26.31 10.34 12.85
C SER A 149 25.56 11.27 11.88
N GLU A 150 26.22 12.33 11.42
CA GLU A 150 25.63 13.26 10.46
C GLU A 150 25.56 12.68 9.05
N ILE A 151 26.59 11.98 8.58
CA ILE A 151 26.55 11.26 7.29
C ILE A 151 25.40 10.24 7.29
N GLN A 152 25.24 9.49 8.38
CA GLN A 152 24.16 8.53 8.53
C GLN A 152 22.79 9.21 8.52
N HIS A 153 22.65 10.35 9.19
CA HIS A 153 21.41 11.13 9.18
C HIS A 153 21.12 11.65 7.78
N MET A 154 22.06 12.37 7.16
CA MET A 154 21.91 12.86 5.79
C MET A 154 21.61 11.73 4.79
N GLY A 155 22.21 10.55 4.98
CA GLY A 155 21.89 9.33 4.23
C GLY A 155 20.44 8.90 4.41
N LYS A 156 19.93 8.84 5.65
CA LYS A 156 18.51 8.53 5.94
C LYS A 156 17.57 9.53 5.26
N TYR A 157 17.90 10.82 5.26
CA TYR A 157 17.05 11.86 4.66
C TYR A 157 17.14 11.89 3.14
N ALA A 158 18.33 11.69 2.56
CA ALA A 158 18.51 11.56 1.11
C ALA A 158 17.71 10.36 0.58
N VAL A 159 17.78 9.24 1.30
CA VAL A 159 16.99 8.04 1.03
C VAL A 159 15.50 8.35 1.17
N ALA A 160 15.05 9.02 2.24
CA ALA A 160 13.66 9.42 2.44
C ALA A 160 13.13 10.38 1.35
N ARG A 161 13.97 11.30 0.88
CA ARG A 161 13.66 12.23 -0.22
C ARG A 161 13.51 11.49 -1.54
N ALA A 162 14.44 10.60 -1.87
CA ALA A 162 14.33 9.70 -3.02
C ALA A 162 13.11 8.76 -2.90
N TYR A 163 12.71 8.36 -1.68
CA TYR A 163 11.46 7.64 -1.42
C TYR A 163 10.20 8.51 -1.54
N GLY A 164 10.30 9.84 -1.49
CA GLY A 164 9.19 10.75 -1.78
C GLY A 164 8.87 10.80 -3.28
N GLU A 165 9.89 10.61 -4.11
CA GLU A 165 9.81 10.72 -5.57
C GLU A 165 9.54 9.37 -6.27
N GLY A 166 9.59 8.24 -5.56
CA GLY A 166 9.47 6.88 -6.13
C GLY A 166 8.30 6.00 -5.63
N ASN A 167 8.12 4.82 -6.25
CA ASN A 167 7.12 3.79 -5.92
C ASN A 167 7.34 3.21 -4.49
N ARG A 168 6.79 3.90 -3.49
CA ARG A 168 6.81 3.50 -2.06
C ARG A 168 6.30 2.06 -1.82
N PRO A 169 5.13 1.65 -2.34
CA PRO A 169 4.60 0.29 -2.09
C PRO A 169 5.54 -0.82 -2.56
N GLY A 170 6.09 -0.70 -3.77
CA GLY A 170 6.95 -1.75 -4.35
C GLY A 170 8.24 -1.97 -3.57
N ARG A 171 8.86 -0.89 -3.07
CA ARG A 171 10.11 -0.99 -2.29
C ARG A 171 9.88 -1.36 -0.84
N VAL A 172 8.78 -0.93 -0.21
CA VAL A 172 8.41 -1.40 1.14
C VAL A 172 8.15 -2.90 1.11
N LEU A 173 7.41 -3.37 0.10
CA LEU A 173 7.21 -4.80 -0.13
C LEU A 173 8.54 -5.52 -0.38
N ALA A 174 9.43 -4.99 -1.21
CA ALA A 174 10.76 -5.58 -1.42
C ALA A 174 11.61 -5.62 -0.14
N ASN A 175 11.59 -4.58 0.69
CA ASN A 175 12.31 -4.53 1.97
C ASN A 175 11.71 -5.48 3.02
N LEU A 176 10.42 -5.82 2.94
CA LEU A 176 9.79 -6.84 3.78
C LEU A 176 10.05 -8.26 3.26
N ILE A 177 10.08 -8.42 1.94
CA ILE A 177 10.30 -9.71 1.27
C ILE A 177 11.76 -10.14 1.31
N CYS A 178 12.73 -9.24 1.13
CA CYS A 178 14.16 -9.58 1.05
C CYS A 178 14.68 -10.29 2.32
N PRO A 179 14.44 -9.79 3.54
CA PRO A 179 14.85 -10.47 4.77
C PRO A 179 14.15 -11.82 4.93
N SER A 180 12.86 -11.88 4.59
CA SER A 180 12.06 -13.12 4.65
C SER A 180 12.55 -14.17 3.65
N ARG A 181 12.99 -13.75 2.45
CA ARG A 181 13.56 -14.64 1.43
C ARG A 181 14.94 -15.16 1.83
N SER A 182 15.82 -14.33 2.38
CA SER A 182 17.15 -14.78 2.79
C SER A 182 17.11 -15.70 4.02
N ALA A 183 16.18 -15.46 4.96
CA ALA A 183 16.00 -16.32 6.13
C ALA A 183 15.45 -17.71 5.75
N ASN A 184 14.62 -17.77 4.71
CA ASN A 184 14.01 -19.02 4.23
C ASN A 184 14.80 -19.71 3.11
N LEU A 185 15.96 -19.18 2.69
CA LEU A 185 16.80 -19.77 1.65
C LEU A 185 17.72 -20.83 2.27
N ILE A 186 17.47 -22.09 1.92
CA ILE A 186 18.32 -23.21 2.36
C ILE A 186 19.59 -23.20 1.50
N ASN A 187 20.63 -22.53 1.98
CA ASN A 187 21.89 -22.38 1.26
C ASN A 187 22.78 -23.62 1.32
N ASN A 188 22.66 -24.42 2.39
CA ASN A 188 23.53 -25.55 2.66
C ASN A 188 22.71 -26.75 3.15
N ALA A 189 23.08 -27.95 2.69
CA ALA A 189 22.59 -29.20 3.24
C ALA A 189 23.74 -30.03 3.81
N VAL A 190 23.50 -30.70 4.93
CA VAL A 190 24.47 -31.60 5.57
C VAL A 190 24.22 -33.01 5.06
N ALA A 191 25.25 -33.66 4.52
CA ALA A 191 25.19 -35.06 4.10
C ALA A 191 25.35 -36.02 5.29
N ALA A 192 24.97 -37.29 5.09
CA ALA A 192 25.02 -38.32 6.15
C ALA A 192 26.44 -38.64 6.66
N ASP A 193 27.46 -38.22 5.93
CA ASP A 193 28.89 -38.31 6.26
C ASP A 193 29.42 -37.06 7.01
N GLY A 194 28.56 -36.07 7.29
CA GLY A 194 28.90 -34.81 7.97
C GLY A 194 29.46 -33.72 7.04
N SER A 195 29.56 -33.96 5.73
CA SER A 195 30.02 -32.95 4.79
C SER A 195 28.92 -31.93 4.44
N VAL A 196 29.27 -30.64 4.43
CA VAL A 196 28.35 -29.55 4.07
C VAL A 196 28.47 -29.29 2.56
N THR A 197 27.36 -29.42 1.84
CA THR A 197 27.29 -29.14 0.39
C THR A 197 26.43 -27.92 0.13
N GLY A 198 26.97 -26.93 -0.60
CA GLY A 198 26.28 -25.69 -1.02
C GLY A 198 25.80 -25.70 -2.47
N ASP A 199 26.02 -26.79 -3.21
CA ASP A 199 25.60 -26.91 -4.61
C ASP A 199 24.08 -27.18 -4.70
N PRO A 200 23.31 -26.39 -5.47
CA PRO A 200 21.84 -26.45 -5.48
C PRO A 200 21.29 -27.80 -5.96
N GLU A 201 21.93 -28.43 -6.95
CA GLU A 201 21.52 -29.75 -7.46
C GLU A 201 21.72 -30.85 -6.41
N ARG A 202 22.82 -30.78 -5.65
CA ARG A 202 23.13 -31.76 -4.62
C ARG A 202 22.21 -31.58 -3.40
N VAL A 203 21.89 -30.35 -3.04
CA VAL A 203 20.89 -30.02 -2.01
C VAL A 203 19.53 -30.61 -2.39
N ALA A 204 19.08 -30.44 -3.64
CA ALA A 204 17.80 -30.98 -4.12
C ALA A 204 17.72 -32.51 -4.04
N THR A 205 18.76 -33.21 -4.50
CA THR A 205 18.83 -34.67 -4.41
C THR A 205 18.77 -35.16 -2.97
N ARG A 206 19.38 -34.43 -2.02
CA ARG A 206 19.34 -34.78 -0.59
C ARG A 206 17.95 -34.60 0.03
N PHE A 207 17.25 -33.52 -0.32
CA PHE A 207 15.86 -33.39 0.10
C PHE A 207 15.00 -34.54 -0.44
N HIS A 208 15.23 -34.94 -1.69
CA HIS A 208 14.51 -36.06 -2.29
C HIS A 208 14.74 -37.37 -1.53
N GLU A 209 15.99 -37.74 -1.26
CA GLU A 209 16.35 -38.94 -0.49
C GLU A 209 15.76 -38.89 0.94
N CYS A 210 15.84 -37.74 1.62
CA CYS A 210 15.29 -37.56 2.97
C CYS A 210 13.77 -37.79 2.97
N TYR A 211 13.03 -37.16 2.07
CA TYR A 211 11.59 -37.36 1.99
C TYR A 211 11.22 -38.79 1.56
N GLN A 212 12.00 -39.41 0.66
CA GLN A 212 11.81 -40.83 0.36
C GLN A 212 11.93 -41.69 1.62
N THR A 213 12.94 -41.46 2.47
CA THR A 213 13.09 -42.21 3.73
C THR A 213 12.01 -41.92 4.77
N LEU A 214 11.45 -40.71 4.81
CA LEU A 214 10.39 -40.34 5.74
C LEU A 214 9.02 -40.92 5.35
N TYR A 215 8.74 -40.97 4.05
CA TYR A 215 7.44 -41.41 3.53
C TYR A 215 7.43 -42.86 3.06
N THR A 216 8.57 -43.54 3.07
CA THR A 216 8.59 -45.01 2.98
C THR A 216 8.23 -45.58 4.35
N THR A 217 7.07 -46.23 4.43
CA THR A 217 6.62 -46.90 5.64
C THR A 217 7.65 -47.94 6.04
N LYS A 218 8.19 -47.84 7.25
CA LYS A 218 9.16 -48.81 7.80
C LYS A 218 8.55 -50.18 8.16
N GLY A 219 7.32 -50.45 7.73
CA GLY A 219 6.64 -51.71 7.96
C GLY A 219 6.18 -52.31 6.64
N ASP A 220 6.26 -53.63 6.55
CA ASP A 220 5.48 -54.44 5.61
C ASP A 220 4.13 -54.75 6.27
N PRO A 221 3.07 -53.94 6.06
CA PRO A 221 1.77 -54.31 6.56
C PRO A 221 1.22 -55.48 5.73
N ASP A 222 0.88 -56.59 6.40
CA ASP A 222 0.16 -57.70 5.79
C ASP A 222 -1.18 -57.20 5.24
N PRO A 223 -1.44 -57.28 3.92
CA PRO A 223 -2.66 -56.79 3.31
C PRO A 223 -3.93 -57.36 3.93
N ASN A 224 -3.85 -58.58 4.49
CA ASN A 224 -4.97 -59.25 5.13
C ASN A 224 -5.36 -58.59 6.46
N ALA A 225 -4.39 -58.13 7.24
CA ALA A 225 -4.62 -57.44 8.51
C ALA A 225 -5.28 -56.06 8.33
N ILE A 226 -4.99 -55.38 7.21
CA ILE A 226 -5.67 -54.12 6.85
C ILE A 226 -7.12 -54.41 6.47
N GLY A 227 -7.37 -55.48 5.70
CA GLY A 227 -8.72 -55.91 5.33
C GLY A 227 -9.59 -56.19 6.56
N ASP A 228 -9.08 -56.99 7.49
CA ASP A 228 -9.78 -57.32 8.73
C ASP A 228 -10.10 -56.06 9.54
N TYR A 229 -9.15 -55.14 9.68
CA TYR A 229 -9.36 -53.87 10.38
C TYR A 229 -10.47 -53.02 9.74
N LEU A 230 -10.46 -52.88 8.41
CA LEU A 230 -11.46 -52.07 7.69
C LEU A 230 -12.87 -52.69 7.75
N THR A 231 -12.99 -54.01 7.87
CA THR A 231 -14.30 -54.67 8.04
C THR A 231 -14.91 -54.44 9.42
N HIS A 232 -14.08 -54.18 10.45
CA HIS A 232 -14.55 -53.90 11.81
C HIS A 232 -14.96 -52.43 12.04
N ILE A 233 -14.64 -51.52 11.12
CA ILE A 233 -15.07 -50.12 11.21
C ILE A 233 -16.50 -50.00 10.70
N VAL A 234 -17.44 -49.85 11.63
CA VAL A 234 -18.82 -49.46 11.29
C VAL A 234 -18.88 -47.95 11.08
N LEU A 235 -18.69 -47.52 9.84
CA LEU A 235 -18.90 -46.12 9.46
C LEU A 235 -20.42 -45.81 9.46
N PRO A 236 -20.87 -44.70 10.09
CA PRO A 236 -22.24 -44.24 9.95
C PRO A 236 -22.53 -43.93 8.49
N LYS A 237 -23.40 -44.71 7.86
CA LYS A 237 -23.86 -44.48 6.49
C LYS A 237 -25.17 -43.69 6.54
N LEU A 238 -25.27 -42.66 5.72
CA LEU A 238 -26.47 -41.84 5.57
C LEU A 238 -27.63 -42.75 5.10
N SER A 239 -28.83 -42.55 5.65
CA SER A 239 -30.02 -43.29 5.23
C SER A 239 -30.29 -43.06 3.74
N ASP A 240 -30.83 -44.07 3.05
CA ASP A 240 -31.20 -43.96 1.64
C ASP A 240 -32.26 -42.88 1.39
N ASP A 241 -33.07 -42.57 2.40
CA ASP A 241 -34.07 -41.50 2.35
C ASP A 241 -33.42 -40.11 2.47
N ASP A 242 -32.47 -39.95 3.39
CA ASP A 242 -31.71 -38.71 3.59
C ASP A 242 -30.82 -38.41 2.36
N ARG A 243 -30.27 -39.45 1.74
CA ARG A 243 -29.46 -39.33 0.51
C ARG A 243 -30.30 -38.85 -0.67
N LYS A 244 -31.57 -39.28 -0.78
CA LYS A 244 -32.50 -38.78 -1.79
C LYS A 244 -32.96 -37.35 -1.47
N ALA A 245 -33.17 -37.03 -0.20
CA ALA A 245 -33.55 -35.70 0.24
C ALA A 245 -32.46 -34.65 -0.06
N LEU A 246 -31.17 -35.00 0.10
CA LEU A 246 -30.06 -34.10 -0.17
C LEU A 246 -29.94 -33.68 -1.65
N GLY A 247 -30.49 -34.48 -2.57
CA GLY A 247 -30.50 -34.21 -4.02
C GLY A 247 -31.81 -33.61 -4.55
N ALA A 248 -32.81 -33.39 -3.68
CA ALA A 248 -34.10 -32.84 -4.08
C ALA A 248 -34.03 -31.30 -4.22
N PRO A 249 -34.82 -30.68 -5.12
CA PRO A 249 -34.91 -29.23 -5.21
C PRO A 249 -35.49 -28.63 -3.93
N PHE A 250 -34.94 -27.50 -3.50
CA PHE A 250 -35.41 -26.81 -2.29
C PHE A 250 -36.90 -26.45 -2.39
N THR A 251 -37.63 -26.74 -1.32
CA THR A 251 -39.04 -26.36 -1.22
C THR A 251 -39.19 -24.91 -0.73
N LEU A 252 -40.23 -24.21 -1.20
CA LEU A 252 -40.53 -22.84 -0.75
C LEU A 252 -40.68 -22.72 0.77
N GLY A 253 -41.11 -23.80 1.44
CA GLY A 253 -41.19 -23.87 2.90
C GLY A 253 -39.83 -23.91 3.60
N GLU A 254 -38.83 -24.58 3.03
CA GLU A 254 -37.44 -24.56 3.53
C GLU A 254 -36.80 -23.20 3.31
N ILE A 255 -37.06 -22.59 2.16
CA ILE A 255 -36.59 -21.22 1.84
C ILE A 255 -37.23 -20.22 2.81
N ALA A 256 -38.53 -20.32 3.07
CA ALA A 256 -39.23 -19.49 4.04
C ALA A 256 -38.74 -19.71 5.48
N LYS A 257 -38.36 -20.95 5.84
CA LYS A 257 -37.80 -21.27 7.17
C LYS A 257 -36.37 -20.77 7.33
N ALA A 258 -35.56 -20.78 6.27
CA ALA A 258 -34.22 -20.17 6.25
C ALA A 258 -34.28 -18.64 6.29
N LEU A 259 -35.25 -18.04 5.60
CA LEU A 259 -35.46 -16.58 5.59
C LEU A 259 -36.16 -16.07 6.86
N GLY A 260 -37.03 -16.85 7.48
CA GLY A 260 -37.75 -16.50 8.71
C GLY A 260 -36.96 -16.75 10.01
N GLY A 261 -35.78 -17.37 9.92
CA GLY A 261 -34.96 -17.74 11.08
C GLY A 261 -33.85 -16.74 11.45
N GLY A 262 -33.64 -15.66 10.69
CA GLY A 262 -32.63 -14.64 10.96
C GLY A 262 -33.27 -13.31 11.34
N GLY A 263 -32.93 -12.79 12.52
CA GLY A 263 -33.54 -11.60 13.10
C GLY A 263 -33.41 -10.29 12.30
N GLU A 264 -34.36 -9.40 12.60
CA GLU A 264 -34.29 -7.93 12.48
C GLU A 264 -34.03 -7.35 11.08
N GLY A 265 -35.03 -7.48 10.20
CA GLY A 265 -35.15 -6.68 8.99
C GLY A 265 -36.55 -6.81 8.40
N THR A 266 -37.47 -5.94 8.78
CA THR A 266 -38.85 -5.97 8.31
C THR A 266 -38.94 -5.73 6.80
N ALA A 267 -39.28 -6.76 6.04
CA ALA A 267 -39.94 -6.60 4.73
C ALA A 267 -41.30 -7.30 4.81
N LYS A 268 -42.36 -6.51 4.99
CA LYS A 268 -43.74 -6.99 4.85
C LYS A 268 -43.95 -7.40 3.39
N VAL A 269 -44.04 -8.69 3.11
CA VAL A 269 -44.60 -9.18 1.85
C VAL A 269 -46.12 -9.19 2.01
N THR A 270 -46.76 -8.09 1.62
CA THR A 270 -48.21 -8.00 1.50
C THR A 270 -48.60 -8.07 0.03
N HIS A 271 -49.49 -9.02 -0.29
CA HIS A 271 -50.19 -9.21 -1.55
C HIS A 271 -49.34 -9.61 -2.77
N LEU A 272 -49.39 -10.90 -3.09
CA LEU A 272 -49.25 -11.42 -4.44
C LEU A 272 -50.66 -11.43 -5.06
N ASP A 273 -51.05 -10.31 -5.68
CA ASP A 273 -52.08 -10.35 -6.70
C ASP A 273 -51.41 -10.52 -8.06
N ASN A 274 -52.05 -11.38 -8.84
CA ASN A 274 -51.62 -11.82 -10.16
C ASN A 274 -51.39 -10.65 -11.12
N ASP A 275 -50.51 -10.93 -12.07
CA ASP A 275 -50.25 -10.20 -13.31
C ASP A 275 -49.27 -9.01 -13.25
N LYS A 276 -48.09 -9.28 -13.82
CA LYS A 276 -47.20 -8.34 -14.51
C LYS A 276 -46.72 -7.13 -13.72
N ILE A 277 -45.65 -7.29 -12.94
CA ILE A 277 -44.77 -6.15 -12.60
C ILE A 277 -43.29 -6.54 -12.74
N ALA A 278 -42.74 -6.15 -13.88
CA ALA A 278 -41.40 -5.60 -14.11
C ALA A 278 -40.26 -6.03 -13.15
N LEU A 279 -39.59 -7.15 -13.49
CA LEU A 279 -38.18 -7.40 -13.14
C LEU A 279 -37.23 -6.66 -14.10
N THR A 280 -37.51 -5.40 -14.42
CA THR A 280 -36.65 -4.57 -15.29
C THR A 280 -35.92 -3.45 -14.55
N HIS A 281 -36.20 -3.22 -13.27
CA HIS A 281 -35.62 -2.07 -12.55
C HIS A 281 -34.57 -2.41 -11.47
N CYS A 282 -34.21 -3.69 -11.26
CA CYS A 282 -33.17 -4.06 -10.29
C CYS A 282 -31.90 -4.67 -10.90
N LEU A 283 -31.82 -4.83 -12.22
CA LEU A 283 -30.63 -5.40 -12.89
C LEU A 283 -29.67 -4.35 -13.45
N ALA A 284 -30.01 -3.06 -13.41
CA ALA A 284 -29.13 -1.97 -13.86
C ALA A 284 -28.01 -1.63 -12.85
N ASP A 285 -28.21 -1.91 -11.56
CA ASP A 285 -27.28 -1.50 -10.50
C ASP A 285 -26.11 -2.49 -10.26
N LEU A 286 -26.04 -3.59 -11.01
CA LEU A 286 -24.98 -4.61 -10.88
C LEU A 286 -24.08 -4.75 -12.11
N GLY A 287 -24.13 -3.82 -13.07
CA GLY A 287 -23.08 -3.66 -14.08
C GLY A 287 -22.89 -4.82 -15.07
N PHE A 288 -23.83 -5.74 -15.21
CA PHE A 288 -23.78 -6.79 -16.22
C PHE A 288 -24.51 -6.36 -17.50
N SER A 289 -23.74 -5.91 -18.49
CA SER A 289 -24.20 -5.80 -19.87
C SER A 289 -24.19 -7.19 -20.50
N GLN A 290 -25.36 -7.77 -20.73
CA GLN A 290 -25.52 -8.82 -21.73
C GLN A 290 -26.58 -8.36 -22.74
N THR A 291 -26.10 -8.01 -23.92
CA THR A 291 -26.88 -7.92 -25.15
C THR A 291 -27.38 -9.31 -25.51
N VAL A 292 -28.67 -9.57 -25.36
CA VAL A 292 -29.31 -10.77 -25.92
C VAL A 292 -30.13 -10.34 -27.13
N THR A 293 -29.64 -10.70 -28.30
CA THR A 293 -30.33 -10.68 -29.59
C THR A 293 -31.53 -11.63 -29.57
N GLU A 294 -32.71 -11.14 -29.98
CA GLU A 294 -33.89 -11.96 -30.22
C GLU A 294 -33.71 -12.86 -31.46
N PRO A 295 -34.27 -14.09 -31.47
CA PRO A 295 -34.36 -14.89 -32.68
C PRO A 295 -35.57 -14.46 -33.51
N THR A 296 -35.31 -14.05 -34.74
CA THR A 296 -36.31 -13.85 -35.79
C THR A 296 -37.02 -15.16 -36.08
N GLN A 297 -38.33 -15.20 -35.86
CA GLN A 297 -39.20 -16.25 -36.39
C GLN A 297 -39.48 -15.99 -37.87
N GLN A 298 -39.08 -16.95 -38.72
CA GLN A 298 -39.74 -17.30 -39.98
C GLN A 298 -39.89 -18.81 -40.04
#